data_AF-A0A1G9H4A9-F1
#
_entry.id   AF-A0A1G9H4A9-F1
#
_cell.length_a   1.000
_cell.length_b   1.000
_cell.length_c   1.000
_cell.angle_alpha   90.00
_cell.angle_beta   90.00
_cell.angle_gamma   90.00
#
_symmetry.space_group_name_H-M   'P 1'
#
loop_
_entity.id
_entity.type
_entity.pdbx_description
1 polymer ?
#
loop_
_entity_poly.entity_id
_entity_poly.type
_entity_poly.pdbx_seq_one_letter_code
_entity_poly.pdbx_strand_id
1 'polypeptide(L)' 'MENVNLPAIRACRPPWNKGRVVGQKRPLLPKHVWAIRVRLELAERHRDLALFNLAIDSKL' A
#
# COMPACT_ATOMS: atom_id res chain seq x y z
N MET A 1 22.96 -28.72 6.78
CA MET A 1 21.56 -28.61 7.25
C MET A 1 20.72 -28.23 6.04
N GLU A 2 19.97 -29.16 5.49
CA GLU A 2 19.15 -28.94 4.29
C GLU A 2 17.95 -28.05 4.63
N ASN A 3 17.82 -26.93 3.93
CA ASN A 3 16.65 -26.06 4.03
C ASN A 3 15.49 -26.69 3.26
N VAL A 4 14.53 -27.26 3.99
CA VAL A 4 13.28 -27.78 3.43
C VAL A 4 12.44 -26.59 2.96
N ASN A 5 12.48 -26.29 1.66
CA ASN A 5 11.56 -25.35 1.03
C ASN A 5 10.17 -26.00 0.93
N LEU A 6 9.34 -25.76 1.94
CA LEU A 6 7.92 -26.13 1.89
C LEU A 6 7.22 -25.31 0.79
N PRO A 7 6.39 -25.93 -0.06
CA PRO A 7 5.66 -25.19 -1.07
C PRO A 7 4.68 -24.22 -0.40
N ALA A 8 4.81 -22.93 -0.69
CA ALA A 8 3.87 -21.93 -0.23
C ALA A 8 2.48 -22.24 -0.82
N ILE A 9 1.54 -22.68 0.02
CA ILE A 9 0.13 -22.84 -0.36
C ILE A 9 -0.43 -21.44 -0.62
N ARG A 10 -0.45 -21.04 -1.90
CA ARG A 10 -1.02 -19.76 -2.32
C ARG A 10 -2.53 -19.96 -2.40
N ALA A 11 -3.29 -19.26 -1.57
CA ALA A 11 -4.73 -19.16 -1.76
C ALA A 11 -4.98 -18.66 -3.19
N CYS A 12 -5.64 -19.46 -4.03
CA CYS A 12 -5.99 -19.11 -5.41
C CYS A 12 -7.12 -18.08 -5.44
N ARG A 13 -6.91 -16.89 -4.86
CA ARG A 13 -7.79 -15.75 -5.10
C ARG A 13 -7.35 -15.08 -6.40
N PRO A 14 -8.24 -14.96 -7.41
CA PRO A 14 -7.94 -14.14 -8.56
C PRO A 14 -7.64 -12.72 -8.06
N PRO A 15 -6.61 -12.05 -8.60
CA PRO A 15 -6.29 -10.69 -8.18
C PRO A 15 -7.48 -9.77 -8.51
N TRP A 16 -7.71 -8.76 -7.67
CA TRP A 16 -8.86 -7.84 -7.76
C TRP A 16 -8.95 -7.10 -9.12
N ASN A 17 -7.83 -7.04 -9.85
CA ASN A 17 -7.68 -6.40 -11.15
C ASN A 17 -7.54 -7.40 -12.32
N LYS A 18 -7.81 -8.70 -12.13
CA LYS A 18 -7.70 -9.69 -13.22
C LYS A 18 -8.57 -9.27 -14.41
N GLY A 19 -7.98 -9.21 -15.61
CA GLY A 19 -8.67 -8.79 -16.83
C GLY A 19 -8.89 -7.28 -16.98
N ARG A 20 -8.34 -6.45 -16.07
CA ARG A 20 -8.40 -4.98 -16.16
C ARG A 20 -7.02 -4.41 -16.48
N VAL A 21 -6.92 -3.60 -17.54
CA VAL A 21 -5.72 -2.78 -17.81
C VAL A 21 -5.72 -1.61 -16.82
N VAL A 22 -4.88 -1.70 -15.79
CA VAL A 22 -4.71 -0.62 -14.81
C VAL A 22 -3.42 0.13 -15.13
N GLY A 23 -3.56 1.28 -15.77
CA GLY A 23 -2.44 2.19 -16.03
C GLY A 23 -2.00 2.97 -14.78
N GLN A 24 -1.02 3.86 -14.96
CA GLN A 24 -0.61 4.78 -13.91
C GLN A 24 -1.79 5.63 -13.45
N LYS A 25 -2.11 5.58 -12.16
CA LYS A 25 -3.09 6.48 -11.56
C LYS A 25 -2.51 7.89 -11.50
N ARG A 26 -3.38 8.90 -11.58
CA ARG A 26 -2.97 10.30 -11.40
C ARG A 26 -2.27 10.48 -10.05
N PRO A 27 -1.17 11.25 -9.99
CA PRO A 27 -0.47 11.51 -8.74
C PRO A 27 -1.40 12.21 -7.74
N LEU A 28 -1.13 12.01 -6.45
CA LEU A 28 -1.84 12.72 -5.40
C LEU A 28 -1.44 14.20 -5.42
N LEU A 29 -2.43 15.09 -5.33
CA LEU A 29 -2.19 16.51 -5.12
C LEU A 29 -1.73 16.76 -3.68
N PRO A 30 -0.91 17.78 -3.40
CA PRO A 30 -0.47 18.11 -2.04
C PRO A 30 -1.63 18.23 -1.03
N LYS A 31 -2.76 18.82 -1.45
CA LYS A 31 -3.99 18.91 -0.64
C LYS A 31 -4.56 17.55 -0.22
N HIS A 32 -4.44 16.53 -1.08
CA HIS A 32 -4.92 15.18 -0.77
C HIS A 32 -3.99 14.51 0.23
N VAL A 33 -2.68 14.67 0.07
CA VAL A 33 -1.68 14.15 1.00
C VAL A 33 -1.89 14.74 2.40
N TRP A 34 -2.06 16.06 2.47
CA TRP A 34 -2.34 16.76 3.72
C TRP A 34 -3.64 16.25 4.38
N ALA A 35 -4.74 16.18 3.61
CA ALA A 35 -6.03 15.72 4.15
C ALA A 35 -5.97 14.28 4.68
N ILE A 36 -5.22 13.38 4.02
CA ILE A 36 -5.03 12.00 4.48
C ILE A 36 -4.21 11.99 5.78
N ARG A 37 -3.11 12.76 5.84
CA ARG A 37 -2.23 12.84 7.00
C ARG A 37 -2.98 13.29 8.25
N VAL A 38 -3.72 14.40 8.15
CA VAL A 38 -4.52 14.95 9.24
C VAL A 38 -5.57 13.96 9.73
N ARG A 39 -6.23 13.22 8.82
CA ARG A 39 -7.22 12.20 9.22
C ARG A 39 -6.58 11.04 9.98
N LEU A 40 -5.35 10.64 9.63
CA LEU A 40 -4.63 9.57 10.33
C LEU A 40 -4.12 10.02 11.70
N GLU A 41 -3.65 11.26 11.79
CA GLU A 41 -3.23 11.90 13.06
C GLU A 41 -4.41 12.03 14.02
N LEU A 42 -5.55 12.55 13.56
CA LEU A 42 -6.75 12.71 14.37
C LEU A 42 -7.32 11.37 14.86
N ALA A 43 -7.12 10.31 14.08
CA ALA A 43 -7.55 8.96 14.43
C ALA A 43 -6.50 8.18 15.25
N GLU A 44 -5.38 8.82 15.63
CA GLU A 44 -4.24 8.21 16.35
C GLU A 44 -3.72 6.92 15.68
N ARG A 45 -3.85 6.80 14.36
CA ARG A 45 -3.40 5.63 13.59
C ARG A 45 -1.92 5.75 13.24
N HIS A 46 -1.06 5.67 14.26
CA HIS A 46 0.38 5.88 14.13
C HIS A 46 1.05 4.96 13.11
N ARG A 47 0.66 3.68 13.06
CA ARG A 47 1.21 2.70 12.11
C ARG A 47 0.89 3.09 10.66
N ASP A 48 -0.37 3.43 10.40
CA ASP A 48 -0.82 3.80 9.06
C ASP A 48 -0.26 5.16 8.62
N LEU A 49 -0.11 6.09 9.56
CA LEU A 49 0.56 7.38 9.34
C LEU A 49 2.02 7.17 8.92
N ALA A 50 2.76 6.30 9.63
CA ALA A 50 4.14 5.98 9.29
C ALA A 50 4.26 5.29 7.92
N LEU A 51 3.38 4.31 7.63
CA LEU A 51 3.36 3.64 6.33
C LEU A 51 2.99 4.59 5.19
N PHE A 52 2.07 5.51 5.42
CA PHE A 52 1.68 6.52 4.44
C PHE A 52 2.84 7.47 4.14
N ASN A 53 3.50 8.01 5.16
CA ASN A 53 4.66 8.89 4.98
C ASN A 53 5.80 8.17 4.24
N LEU A 54 6.13 6.94 4.66
CA LEU A 54 7.14 6.12 3.97
C LEU A 54 6.82 5.90 2.49
N ALA A 55 5.56 5.61 2.16
CA ALA A 55 5.14 5.38 0.78
C ALA A 55 5.26 6.65 -0.08
N ILE A 56 4.98 7.82 0.49
CA ILE A 56 5.14 9.11 -0.20
C ILE A 56 6.62 9.43 -0.42
N ASP A 57 7.47 9.23 0.59
CA ASP A 57 8.92 9.49 0.51
C ASP A 57 9.63 8.51 -0.44
N SER A 58 9.12 7.30 -0.61
CA SER A 58 9.69 6.29 -1.51
C SER A 58 9.43 6.51 -3.00
N LYS A 59 8.61 7.50 -3.38
CA LYS A 59 8.06 7.61 -4.74
C LYS A 59 7.88 9.03 -5.28
N LEU A 60 8.16 10.07 -4.49
CA LEU A 60 8.28 11.44 -4.99
C LEU A 60 9.63 11.67 -5.68
#